data_AF-A0A938WRY6-F1
#
_entry.id   AF-A0A938WRY6-F1
#
_cell.length_a   1.000
_cell.length_b   1.000
_cell.length_c   1.000
_cell.angle_alpha   90.00
_cell.angle_beta   90.00
_cell.angle_gamma   90.00
#
_symmetry.space_group_name_H-M   'P 1'
#
loop_
_entity.id
_entity.type
_entity.pdbx_description
1 polymer ?
#
loop_
_entity_poly.entity_id
_entity_poly.type
_entity_poly.pdbx_seq_one_letter_code
_entity_poly.pdbx_strand_id
1 'polypeptide(L)'
;MDEKLKSTINKIVILSKQDEEFNRELRKALNLTFSANVVSESSSVQKDVKAIREALDIRANYSISYDFIRQQRLRDQLTIDNLRMENAALKLTEKEQYRFYVFCVNAFYQIENIINYYYFTAYPDIGDLQHAIETGTSQEAEKYQYHKSNDVKTVADIAISHKLNAFCNTFFKNDRIKIDYSNLRRVRNEGEHRCMVIIDDKDETNSLYKFLKFNTFNSVRILLKKLVNIVKQEVENNAQIKATTAEITNLLPSACFIKYDNKTAQLPTKLLCKIRNKCTGDKVLLSIKGNTIIDVE
;
A
#
# COMPACT_ATOMS: atom_id res chain seq x y z
N MET A 1 -46.79 42.28 -1.66
CA MET A 1 -47.26 40.95 -1.24
C MET A 1 -47.70 41.08 0.20
N ASP A 2 -48.98 40.87 0.47
CA ASP A 2 -49.61 41.09 1.78
C ASP A 2 -48.87 40.33 2.90
N GLU A 3 -48.47 41.04 3.95
CA GLU A 3 -47.63 40.48 5.04
C GLU A 3 -48.30 39.28 5.72
N LYS A 4 -49.63 39.31 5.82
CA LYS A 4 -50.42 38.20 6.35
C LYS A 4 -50.29 36.94 5.49
N LEU A 5 -50.21 37.11 4.18
CA LEU A 5 -50.05 36.00 3.24
C LEU A 5 -48.68 35.35 3.40
N LYS A 6 -47.60 36.16 3.50
CA LYS A 6 -46.23 35.65 3.75
C LYS A 6 -46.12 34.90 5.07
N SER A 7 -46.70 35.46 6.14
CA SER A 7 -46.70 34.83 7.46
C SER A 7 -47.42 33.48 7.46
N THR A 8 -48.55 33.40 6.77
CA THR A 8 -49.33 32.16 6.65
C THR A 8 -48.59 31.09 5.85
N ILE A 9 -47.97 31.47 4.72
CA ILE A 9 -47.15 30.54 3.92
C ILE A 9 -45.97 30.00 4.74
N ASN A 10 -45.28 30.84 5.50
CA ASN A 10 -44.17 30.39 6.34
C ASN A 10 -44.59 29.39 7.41
N LYS A 11 -45.77 29.57 8.04
CA LYS A 11 -46.30 28.59 9.01
C LYS A 11 -46.59 27.24 8.36
N ILE A 12 -47.19 27.25 7.17
CA ILE A 12 -47.47 26.02 6.40
C ILE A 12 -46.16 25.31 6.04
N VAL A 13 -45.12 26.04 5.63
CA VAL A 13 -43.79 25.48 5.33
C VAL A 13 -43.16 24.84 6.56
N ILE A 14 -43.24 25.49 7.73
CA ILE A 14 -42.66 24.94 8.97
C ILE A 14 -43.38 23.64 9.36
N LEU A 15 -44.71 23.65 9.36
CA LEU A 15 -45.52 22.46 9.69
C LEU A 15 -45.24 21.29 8.73
N SER A 16 -45.08 21.57 7.42
CA SER A 16 -44.73 20.55 6.42
C SER A 16 -43.36 19.88 6.62
N LYS A 17 -42.45 20.51 7.38
CA LYS A 17 -41.13 19.94 7.70
C LYS A 17 -41.11 19.15 9.01
N GLN A 18 -42.07 19.43 9.91
CA GLN A 18 -42.12 18.82 11.23
C GLN A 18 -43.01 17.56 11.26
N ASP A 19 -43.97 17.46 10.35
CA ASP A 19 -44.93 16.35 10.30
C ASP A 19 -45.06 15.81 8.85
N GLU A 20 -44.65 14.55 8.66
CA GLU A 20 -44.72 13.87 7.36
C GLU A 20 -46.14 13.57 6.90
N GLU A 21 -47.08 13.35 7.83
CA GLU A 21 -48.48 13.09 7.51
C GLU A 21 -49.18 14.36 7.02
N PHE A 22 -48.95 15.48 7.72
CA PHE A 22 -49.41 16.80 7.28
C PHE A 22 -48.84 17.17 5.91
N ASN A 23 -47.56 16.93 5.66
CA ASN A 23 -46.91 17.19 4.36
C ASN A 23 -47.55 16.37 3.22
N ARG A 24 -47.87 15.10 3.48
CA ARG A 24 -48.51 14.21 2.50
C ARG A 24 -49.93 14.66 2.15
N GLU A 25 -50.73 15.04 3.14
CA GLU A 25 -52.10 15.52 2.90
C GLU A 25 -52.13 16.93 2.27
N LEU A 26 -51.23 17.82 2.68
CA LEU A 26 -51.07 19.15 2.05
C LEU A 26 -50.73 19.03 0.56
N ARG A 27 -49.84 18.10 0.19
CA ARG A 27 -49.47 17.85 -1.21
C ARG A 27 -50.63 17.31 -2.05
N LYS A 28 -51.46 16.43 -1.46
CA LYS A 28 -52.70 15.95 -2.11
C LYS A 28 -53.68 17.10 -2.32
N ALA A 29 -53.91 17.93 -1.30
CA ALA A 29 -54.85 19.05 -1.36
C ALA A 29 -54.44 20.11 -2.40
N LEU A 30 -53.14 20.30 -2.63
CA LEU A 30 -52.60 21.21 -3.64
C LEU A 30 -52.56 20.59 -5.06
N ASN A 31 -53.11 19.39 -5.27
CA ASN A 31 -53.02 18.63 -6.53
C ASN A 31 -51.59 18.50 -7.06
N LEU A 32 -50.61 18.50 -6.16
CA LEU A 32 -49.22 18.20 -6.47
C LEU A 32 -49.11 16.67 -6.57
N THR A 33 -49.68 16.10 -7.63
CA THR A 33 -49.39 14.71 -7.99
C THR A 33 -47.88 14.57 -8.07
N PHE A 34 -47.32 13.57 -7.39
CA PHE A 34 -45.93 13.17 -7.61
C PHE A 34 -45.76 13.01 -9.12
N SER A 35 -45.03 13.94 -9.74
CA SER A 35 -44.41 13.63 -11.01
C SER A 35 -43.47 12.46 -10.70
N ALA A 36 -43.89 11.27 -11.11
CA ALA A 36 -43.11 10.06 -11.00
C ALA A 36 -41.73 10.21 -11.70
N ASN A 37 -41.50 11.30 -12.43
CA ASN A 37 -40.22 11.61 -13.05
C ASN A 37 -39.14 12.03 -12.05
N VAL A 38 -39.44 12.68 -10.91
CA VAL A 38 -38.34 13.16 -10.04
C VAL A 38 -37.77 12.05 -9.13
N VAL A 39 -38.62 11.10 -8.72
CA VAL A 39 -38.14 9.90 -7.98
C VAL A 39 -37.62 8.85 -8.97
N SER A 40 -38.22 8.72 -10.16
CA SER A 40 -37.74 7.75 -11.15
C SER A 40 -36.47 8.19 -11.87
N GLU A 41 -36.20 9.48 -12.11
CA GLU A 41 -34.94 9.94 -12.73
C GLU A 41 -33.73 9.63 -11.85
N SER A 42 -33.82 9.76 -10.53
CA SER A 42 -32.71 9.35 -9.64
C SER A 42 -32.45 7.83 -9.71
N SER A 43 -33.52 7.04 -9.84
CA SER A 43 -33.43 5.58 -9.96
C SER A 43 -33.08 5.10 -11.37
N SER A 44 -33.48 5.84 -12.41
CA SER A 44 -33.17 5.58 -13.81
C SER A 44 -31.74 6.00 -14.06
N VAL A 45 -31.30 7.18 -13.67
CA VAL A 45 -29.89 7.58 -13.74
C VAL A 45 -29.01 6.60 -12.97
N GLN A 46 -29.42 6.09 -11.80
CA GLN A 46 -28.66 5.05 -11.10
C GLN A 46 -28.66 3.71 -11.84
N LYS A 47 -29.79 3.29 -12.43
CA LYS A 47 -29.89 2.07 -13.25
C LYS A 47 -29.14 2.20 -14.56
N ASP A 48 -29.15 3.37 -15.17
CA ASP A 48 -28.50 3.74 -16.42
C ASP A 48 -27.00 3.86 -16.16
N VAL A 49 -26.55 4.49 -15.08
CA VAL A 49 -25.14 4.49 -14.66
C VAL A 49 -24.67 3.08 -14.32
N LYS A 50 -25.51 2.24 -13.68
CA LYS A 50 -25.19 0.84 -13.40
C LYS A 50 -25.10 0.02 -14.70
N ALA A 51 -26.07 0.15 -15.60
CA ALA A 51 -26.10 -0.51 -16.89
C ALA A 51 -24.96 -0.03 -17.81
N ILE A 52 -24.64 1.27 -17.80
CA ILE A 52 -23.49 1.86 -18.49
C ILE A 52 -22.19 1.32 -17.89
N ARG A 53 -22.07 1.18 -16.55
CA ARG A 53 -20.87 0.58 -15.91
C ARG A 53 -20.72 -0.90 -16.24
N GLU A 54 -21.81 -1.65 -16.23
CA GLU A 54 -21.86 -3.07 -16.58
C GLU A 54 -21.62 -3.30 -18.09
N ALA A 55 -22.13 -2.43 -18.95
CA ALA A 55 -22.02 -2.54 -20.41
C ALA A 55 -20.71 -1.97 -20.98
N LEU A 56 -20.16 -0.91 -20.39
CA LEU A 56 -18.87 -0.34 -20.78
C LEU A 56 -17.69 -1.06 -20.13
N ASP A 57 -17.94 -2.02 -19.25
CA ASP A 57 -16.90 -2.65 -18.43
C ASP A 57 -16.02 -1.54 -17.85
N ILE A 58 -16.62 -0.51 -17.21
CA ILE A 58 -15.87 0.59 -16.56
C ILE A 58 -15.12 -0.04 -15.38
N ARG A 59 -14.04 -0.75 -15.72
CA ARG A 59 -12.96 -1.15 -14.85
C ARG A 59 -12.52 0.14 -14.21
N ALA A 60 -12.54 0.19 -12.89
CA ALA A 60 -12.02 1.35 -12.20
C ALA A 60 -10.64 1.71 -12.78
N ASN A 61 -10.34 3.00 -12.93
CA ASN A 61 -8.98 3.39 -13.27
C ASN A 61 -8.05 2.87 -12.17
N TYR A 62 -6.95 2.22 -12.55
CA TYR A 62 -5.98 1.81 -11.56
C TYR A 62 -5.45 3.06 -10.85
N SER A 63 -5.55 3.08 -9.53
CA SER A 63 -5.15 4.24 -8.73
C SER A 63 -3.63 4.32 -8.54
N ILE A 64 -2.91 3.27 -8.94
CA ILE A 64 -1.48 3.07 -8.72
C ILE A 64 -0.85 2.49 -10.00
N SER A 65 0.23 3.10 -10.45
CA SER A 65 1.07 2.56 -11.53
C SER A 65 2.16 1.65 -10.96
N TYR A 66 2.35 0.50 -11.61
CA TYR A 66 3.35 -0.51 -11.29
C TYR A 66 4.44 -0.63 -12.37
N ASP A 67 4.61 0.38 -13.21
CA ASP A 67 5.45 0.30 -14.42
C ASP A 67 6.94 0.09 -14.12
N PHE A 68 7.38 0.43 -12.90
CA PHE A 68 8.75 0.18 -12.43
C PHE A 68 9.03 -1.32 -12.13
N ILE A 69 8.00 -2.16 -12.10
CA ILE A 69 8.14 -3.60 -11.85
C ILE A 69 8.51 -4.31 -13.14
N ARG A 70 9.71 -4.89 -13.17
CA ARG A 70 10.26 -5.54 -14.38
C ARG A 70 9.57 -6.87 -14.70
N GLN A 71 9.14 -7.60 -13.67
CA GLN A 71 8.52 -8.92 -13.83
C GLN A 71 7.08 -8.77 -14.32
N GLN A 72 6.83 -9.10 -15.60
CA GLN A 72 5.53 -8.97 -16.25
C GLN A 72 4.39 -9.59 -15.44
N ARG A 73 4.52 -10.87 -15.08
CA ARG A 73 3.48 -11.62 -14.35
C ARG A 73 3.11 -10.97 -13.02
N LEU A 74 4.11 -10.48 -12.28
CA LEU A 74 3.89 -9.79 -11.01
C LEU A 74 3.17 -8.45 -11.23
N ARG A 75 3.60 -7.68 -12.24
CA ARG A 75 2.97 -6.40 -12.59
C ARG A 75 1.51 -6.57 -13.02
N ASP A 76 1.21 -7.62 -13.78
CA ASP A 76 -0.15 -7.94 -14.21
C ASP A 76 -1.02 -8.32 -13.01
N GLN A 77 -0.50 -9.15 -12.09
CA GLN A 77 -1.19 -9.52 -10.86
C GLN A 77 -1.50 -8.30 -9.98
N LEU A 78 -0.51 -7.41 -9.79
CA LEU A 78 -0.70 -6.18 -9.02
C LEU A 78 -1.72 -5.24 -9.66
N THR A 79 -1.71 -5.13 -10.99
CA THR A 79 -2.74 -4.38 -11.74
C THR A 79 -4.12 -4.98 -11.52
N ILE A 80 -4.27 -6.30 -11.60
CA ILE A 80 -5.54 -6.99 -11.36
C ILE A 80 -6.02 -6.77 -9.92
N ASP A 81 -5.13 -6.87 -8.93
CA ASP A 81 -5.49 -6.66 -7.53
C ASP A 81 -5.87 -5.20 -7.26
N ASN A 82 -5.23 -4.24 -7.93
CA ASN A 82 -5.63 -2.83 -7.88
C ASN A 82 -7.03 -2.61 -8.48
N LEU A 83 -7.31 -3.24 -9.63
CA LEU A 83 -8.65 -3.20 -10.22
C LEU A 83 -9.71 -3.83 -9.31
N ARG A 84 -9.42 -4.97 -8.69
CA ARG A 84 -10.32 -5.62 -7.71
C ARG A 84 -10.57 -4.73 -6.50
N MET A 85 -9.50 -4.13 -5.97
CA MET A 85 -9.59 -3.15 -4.88
C MET A 85 -10.51 -1.99 -5.27
N GLU A 86 -10.24 -1.32 -6.39
CA GLU A 86 -11.03 -0.16 -6.81
C GLU A 86 -12.47 -0.53 -7.20
N ASN A 87 -12.71 -1.69 -7.79
CA ASN A 87 -14.05 -2.19 -8.08
C ASN A 87 -14.86 -2.42 -6.80
N ALA A 88 -14.23 -2.90 -5.71
CA ALA A 88 -14.90 -3.01 -4.42
C ALA A 88 -15.41 -1.65 -3.91
N ALA A 89 -14.64 -0.57 -4.12
CA ALA A 89 -15.06 0.79 -3.79
C ALA A 89 -16.17 1.33 -4.71
N LEU A 90 -16.47 0.71 -5.85
CA LEU A 90 -17.49 1.19 -6.79
C LEU A 90 -18.77 0.35 -6.80
N LYS A 91 -18.76 -0.84 -6.17
CA LYS A 91 -19.90 -1.77 -6.11
C LYS A 91 -21.02 -1.28 -5.19
N LEU A 92 -21.80 -0.28 -5.60
CA LEU A 92 -22.81 0.40 -4.76
C LEU A 92 -24.01 -0.48 -4.37
N THR A 93 -24.11 -1.68 -4.94
CA THR A 93 -25.14 -2.67 -4.59
C THR A 93 -24.87 -3.36 -3.25
N GLU A 94 -23.66 -3.24 -2.70
CA GLU A 94 -23.26 -3.83 -1.42
C GLU A 94 -23.14 -2.77 -0.32
N LYS A 95 -23.28 -3.20 0.95
CA LYS A 95 -23.05 -2.32 2.10
C LYS A 95 -21.62 -1.80 2.12
N GLU A 96 -21.43 -0.54 2.50
CA GLU A 96 -20.12 0.12 2.50
C GLU A 96 -19.08 -0.63 3.34
N GLN A 97 -19.47 -1.14 4.51
CA GLN A 97 -18.58 -1.90 5.39
C GLN A 97 -17.99 -3.14 4.69
N TYR A 98 -18.84 -3.88 3.96
CA TYR A 98 -18.41 -5.06 3.20
C TYR A 98 -17.50 -4.67 2.03
N ARG A 99 -17.87 -3.64 1.29
CA ARG A 99 -17.04 -3.08 0.21
C ARG A 99 -15.66 -2.64 0.73
N PHE A 100 -15.62 -1.94 1.86
CA PHE A 100 -14.40 -1.45 2.47
C PHE A 100 -13.52 -2.59 2.98
N TYR A 101 -14.12 -3.62 3.54
CA TYR A 101 -13.42 -4.83 3.91
C TYR A 101 -12.74 -5.49 2.69
N VAL A 102 -13.50 -5.77 1.61
CA VAL A 102 -12.94 -6.35 0.38
C VAL A 102 -11.85 -5.44 -0.21
N PHE A 103 -12.03 -4.12 -0.13
CA PHE A 103 -11.01 -3.15 -0.53
C PHE A 103 -9.71 -3.33 0.27
N CYS A 104 -9.79 -3.42 1.60
CA CYS A 104 -8.63 -3.63 2.47
C CYS A 104 -7.91 -4.94 2.20
N VAL A 105 -8.64 -6.04 1.95
CA VAL A 105 -8.05 -7.34 1.60
C VAL A 105 -7.23 -7.24 0.32
N ASN A 106 -7.82 -6.68 -0.75
CA ASN A 106 -7.11 -6.51 -2.03
C ASN A 106 -5.96 -5.49 -1.94
N ALA A 107 -6.09 -4.46 -1.10
CA ALA A 107 -4.99 -3.53 -0.81
C ALA A 107 -3.80 -4.27 -0.14
N PHE A 108 -4.07 -5.20 0.77
CA PHE A 108 -3.00 -5.95 1.43
C PHE A 108 -2.31 -6.95 0.52
N TYR A 109 -3.02 -7.61 -0.41
CA TYR A 109 -2.38 -8.44 -1.43
C TYR A 109 -1.37 -7.65 -2.27
N GLN A 110 -1.69 -6.38 -2.59
CA GLN A 110 -0.75 -5.49 -3.24
C GLN A 110 0.47 -5.21 -2.35
N ILE A 111 0.27 -4.84 -1.08
CA ILE A 111 1.37 -4.59 -0.11
C ILE A 111 2.32 -5.78 -0.04
N GLU A 112 1.78 -6.99 0.13
CA GLU A 112 2.57 -8.21 0.28
C GLU A 112 3.46 -8.47 -0.92
N ASN A 113 2.88 -8.39 -2.12
CA ASN A 113 3.61 -8.59 -3.37
C ASN A 113 4.68 -7.51 -3.62
N ILE A 114 4.38 -6.25 -3.32
CA ILE A 114 5.34 -5.15 -3.47
C ILE A 114 6.52 -5.29 -2.50
N ILE A 115 6.26 -5.65 -1.24
CA ILE A 115 7.32 -5.87 -0.24
C ILE A 115 8.19 -7.06 -0.62
N ASN A 116 7.59 -8.16 -1.09
CA ASN A 116 8.33 -9.31 -1.60
C ASN A 116 9.23 -8.91 -2.78
N TYR A 117 8.70 -8.12 -3.72
CA TYR A 117 9.46 -7.61 -4.86
C TYR A 117 10.63 -6.71 -4.44
N TYR A 118 10.40 -5.81 -3.49
CA TYR A 118 11.46 -4.96 -2.95
C TYR A 118 12.61 -5.80 -2.40
N TYR A 119 12.32 -6.74 -1.50
CA TYR A 119 13.37 -7.57 -0.89
C TYR A 119 14.06 -8.49 -1.90
N PHE A 120 13.30 -9.04 -2.85
CA PHE A 120 13.86 -9.85 -3.95
C PHE A 120 14.82 -9.05 -4.83
N THR A 121 14.53 -7.78 -5.09
CA THR A 121 15.36 -6.93 -5.94
C THR A 121 16.53 -6.29 -5.21
N ALA A 122 16.33 -5.88 -3.96
CA ALA A 122 17.35 -5.20 -3.16
C ALA A 122 18.37 -6.16 -2.52
N TYR A 123 17.99 -7.41 -2.27
CA TYR A 123 18.82 -8.41 -1.60
C TYR A 123 18.82 -9.74 -2.35
N PRO A 124 19.63 -9.88 -3.41
CA PRO A 124 19.76 -11.13 -4.15
C PRO A 124 20.40 -12.26 -3.32
N ASP A 125 21.25 -11.90 -2.36
CA ASP A 125 21.84 -12.83 -1.39
C ASP A 125 20.91 -13.01 -0.18
N ILE A 126 20.68 -14.26 0.21
CA ILE A 126 19.77 -14.60 1.31
C ILE A 126 20.38 -14.25 2.67
N GLY A 127 21.70 -14.35 2.83
CA GLY A 127 22.38 -13.93 4.07
C GLY A 127 22.22 -12.44 4.31
N ASP A 128 22.42 -11.63 3.26
CA ASP A 128 22.22 -10.18 3.30
C ASP A 128 20.75 -9.81 3.57
N LEU A 129 19.81 -10.49 2.89
CA LEU A 129 18.37 -10.34 3.13
C LEU A 129 18.01 -10.56 4.60
N GLN A 130 18.42 -11.72 5.14
CA GLN A 130 18.12 -12.09 6.52
C GLN A 130 18.78 -11.10 7.50
N HIS A 131 19.99 -10.64 7.22
CA HIS A 131 20.66 -9.63 8.05
C HIS A 131 19.96 -8.27 8.03
N ALA A 132 19.47 -7.83 6.87
CA ALA A 132 18.72 -6.59 6.75
C ALA A 132 17.41 -6.63 7.55
N ILE A 133 16.68 -7.75 7.52
CA ILE A 133 15.42 -7.93 8.26
C ILE A 133 15.67 -8.04 9.77
N GLU A 134 16.68 -8.81 10.19
CA GLU A 134 17.11 -8.90 11.59
C GLU A 134 17.47 -7.52 12.15
N THR A 135 18.32 -6.77 11.43
CA THR A 135 18.71 -5.41 11.82
C THR A 135 17.50 -4.47 11.90
N GLY A 136 16.63 -4.51 10.88
CA GLY A 136 15.43 -3.69 10.81
C GLY A 136 14.39 -4.00 11.89
N THR A 137 14.44 -5.17 12.51
CA THR A 137 13.52 -5.58 13.60
C THR A 137 14.17 -5.62 14.98
N SER A 138 15.46 -5.34 15.10
CA SER A 138 16.23 -5.42 16.35
C SER A 138 15.69 -4.57 17.53
N GLN A 139 14.96 -3.49 17.25
CA GLN A 139 14.36 -2.61 18.26
C GLN A 139 12.92 -2.98 18.61
N GLU A 140 12.36 -4.02 17.98
CA GLU A 140 11.03 -4.52 18.31
C GLU A 140 11.04 -5.30 19.63
N ALA A 141 9.85 -5.52 20.22
CA ALA A 141 9.71 -6.50 21.28
C ALA A 141 10.10 -7.90 20.74
N GLU A 142 10.73 -8.72 21.58
CA GLU A 142 11.32 -10.03 21.24
C GLU A 142 10.43 -10.89 20.32
N LYS A 143 9.14 -11.02 20.63
CA LYS A 143 8.16 -11.77 19.82
C LYS A 143 7.94 -11.28 18.37
N TYR A 144 8.41 -10.07 18.04
CA TYR A 144 8.30 -9.47 16.71
C TYR A 144 9.65 -9.30 16.02
N GLN A 145 10.75 -9.59 16.73
CA GLN A 145 12.08 -9.61 16.15
C GLN A 145 12.20 -10.78 15.18
N TYR A 146 12.96 -10.58 14.12
CA TYR A 146 13.36 -11.65 13.21
C TYR A 146 14.73 -12.17 13.62
N HIS A 147 14.84 -13.49 13.77
CA HIS A 147 16.11 -14.17 13.99
C HIS A 147 16.44 -15.01 12.77
N LYS A 148 17.71 -14.96 12.36
CA LYS A 148 18.18 -15.72 11.20
C LYS A 148 17.94 -17.22 11.38
N SER A 149 17.58 -17.87 10.29
CA SER A 149 17.44 -19.32 10.22
C SER A 149 18.14 -19.87 8.98
N ASN A 150 18.71 -21.07 9.13
CA ASN A 150 19.33 -21.81 8.03
C ASN A 150 18.29 -22.41 7.06
N ASP A 151 17.02 -22.46 7.46
CA ASP A 151 15.95 -23.05 6.64
C ASP A 151 15.43 -22.11 5.55
N VAL A 152 15.75 -20.81 5.64
CA VAL A 152 15.33 -19.78 4.70
C VAL A 152 16.17 -19.85 3.43
N LYS A 153 15.53 -20.09 2.28
CA LYS A 153 16.17 -20.20 0.97
C LYS A 153 15.72 -19.12 -0.01
N THR A 154 14.54 -18.55 0.23
CA THR A 154 13.90 -17.57 -0.65
C THR A 154 13.23 -16.48 0.18
N VAL A 155 12.93 -15.35 -0.48
CA VAL A 155 12.17 -14.24 0.13
C VAL A 155 10.80 -14.70 0.64
N ALA A 156 10.20 -15.71 0.01
CA ALA A 156 8.89 -16.23 0.37
C ALA A 156 8.89 -16.99 1.69
N ASP A 157 10.02 -17.60 2.08
CA ASP A 157 10.15 -18.38 3.32
C ASP A 157 10.08 -17.49 4.58
N ILE A 158 10.38 -16.19 4.43
CA ILE A 158 10.27 -15.22 5.52
C ILE A 158 8.83 -14.70 5.57
N ALA A 159 8.21 -14.75 6.75
CA ALA A 159 6.84 -14.25 6.93
C ALA A 159 6.72 -12.76 6.59
N ILE A 160 5.61 -12.38 5.95
CA ILE A 160 5.36 -10.98 5.55
C ILE A 160 5.36 -10.01 6.73
N SER A 161 5.00 -10.48 7.93
CA SER A 161 5.06 -9.71 9.18
C SER A 161 6.44 -9.13 9.45
N HIS A 162 7.50 -9.95 9.37
CA HIS A 162 8.86 -9.53 9.64
C HIS A 162 9.38 -8.60 8.54
N LYS A 163 9.14 -8.94 7.27
CA LYS A 163 9.52 -8.09 6.12
C LYS A 163 8.88 -6.71 6.21
N LEU A 164 7.58 -6.64 6.48
CA LEU A 164 6.85 -5.37 6.58
C LEU A 164 7.30 -4.55 7.79
N ASN A 165 7.55 -5.20 8.95
CA ASN A 165 8.09 -4.51 10.12
C ASN A 165 9.47 -3.92 9.85
N ALA A 166 10.39 -4.71 9.29
CA ALA A 166 11.73 -4.25 8.92
C ALA A 166 11.66 -3.07 7.94
N PHE A 167 10.84 -3.20 6.89
CA PHE A 167 10.64 -2.13 5.91
C PHE A 167 10.12 -0.84 6.57
N CYS A 168 9.10 -0.94 7.43
CA CYS A 168 8.57 0.22 8.13
C CYS A 168 9.58 0.86 9.08
N ASN A 169 10.35 0.07 9.80
CA ASN A 169 11.36 0.59 10.71
C ASN A 169 12.53 1.25 9.96
N THR A 170 12.80 0.83 8.73
CA THR A 170 13.82 1.46 7.87
C THR A 170 13.32 2.77 7.26
N PHE A 171 12.14 2.75 6.60
CA PHE A 171 11.70 3.84 5.74
C PHE A 171 10.63 4.76 6.36
N PHE A 172 9.96 4.32 7.41
CA PHE A 172 8.84 5.03 8.04
C PHE A 172 9.06 5.21 9.56
N LYS A 173 10.27 5.62 9.94
CA LYS A 173 10.64 5.83 11.34
C LYS A 173 9.66 6.80 12.02
N ASN A 174 9.08 6.37 13.13
CA ASN A 174 8.10 7.12 13.93
C ASN A 174 6.77 7.45 13.22
N ASP A 175 6.46 6.84 12.07
CA ASP A 175 5.17 7.00 11.42
C ASP A 175 4.16 5.97 11.97
N ARG A 176 2.92 6.40 12.18
CA ARG A 176 1.80 5.53 12.58
C ARG A 176 1.41 4.53 11.48
N ILE A 177 1.90 4.75 10.25
CA ILE A 177 1.63 3.91 9.07
C ILE A 177 1.88 2.41 9.30
N LYS A 178 2.85 2.07 10.15
CA LYS A 178 3.16 0.67 10.51
C LYS A 178 1.96 -0.02 11.18
N ILE A 179 1.23 0.70 12.04
CA ILE A 179 0.03 0.20 12.72
C ILE A 179 -1.06 -0.06 11.69
N ASP A 180 -1.24 0.86 10.73
CA ASP A 180 -2.24 0.72 9.67
C ASP A 180 -1.95 -0.47 8.75
N TYR A 181 -0.69 -0.67 8.36
CA TYR A 181 -0.29 -1.87 7.60
C TYR A 181 -0.50 -3.17 8.39
N SER A 182 -0.22 -3.16 9.69
CA SER A 182 -0.48 -4.30 10.57
C SER A 182 -1.98 -4.61 10.66
N ASN A 183 -2.83 -3.58 10.77
CA ASN A 183 -4.28 -3.75 10.75
C ASN A 183 -4.78 -4.26 9.39
N LEU A 184 -4.26 -3.77 8.26
CA LEU A 184 -4.58 -4.32 6.93
C LEU A 184 -4.23 -5.80 6.82
N ARG A 185 -3.07 -6.22 7.36
CA ARG A 185 -2.71 -7.65 7.43
C ARG A 185 -3.74 -8.45 8.22
N ARG A 186 -4.18 -7.93 9.37
CA ARG A 186 -5.19 -8.58 10.19
C ARG A 186 -6.52 -8.70 9.45
N VAL A 187 -6.97 -7.64 8.77
CA VAL A 187 -8.17 -7.69 7.90
C VAL A 187 -8.03 -8.80 6.85
N ARG A 188 -6.87 -8.91 6.19
CA ARG A 188 -6.61 -9.98 5.21
C ARG A 188 -6.67 -11.37 5.83
N ASN A 189 -6.01 -11.59 6.96
CA ASN A 189 -5.98 -12.90 7.62
C ASN A 189 -7.39 -13.36 8.02
N GLU A 190 -8.23 -12.45 8.49
CA GLU A 190 -9.63 -12.75 8.82
C GLU A 190 -10.46 -13.05 7.57
N GLY A 191 -10.12 -12.43 6.43
CA GLY A 191 -10.72 -12.71 5.12
C GLY A 191 -10.39 -14.06 4.55
N GLU A 192 -9.16 -14.55 4.80
CA GLU A 192 -8.79 -15.93 4.49
C GLU A 192 -9.64 -16.92 5.31
N HIS A 193 -10.03 -16.54 6.54
CA HIS A 193 -10.92 -17.34 7.39
C HIS A 193 -12.42 -17.09 7.14
N ARG A 194 -12.79 -16.25 6.15
CA ARG A 194 -14.17 -15.85 5.80
C ARG A 194 -15.02 -15.35 6.97
N CYS A 195 -14.37 -14.97 8.07
CA CYS A 195 -15.04 -14.62 9.31
C CYS A 195 -15.18 -13.10 9.41
N MET A 196 -16.39 -12.59 9.14
CA MET A 196 -16.70 -11.16 9.23
C MET A 196 -17.07 -10.71 10.65
N VAL A 197 -16.83 -11.55 11.66
CA VAL A 197 -17.23 -11.32 13.07
C VAL A 197 -16.73 -9.98 13.60
N ILE A 198 -15.63 -9.46 13.06
CA ILE A 198 -15.02 -8.18 13.47
C ILE A 198 -15.80 -6.96 12.97
N ILE A 199 -16.65 -7.10 11.93
CA ILE A 199 -17.58 -6.04 11.52
C ILE A 199 -18.68 -5.84 12.58
N ASP A 200 -19.03 -6.90 13.29
CA ASP A 200 -20.05 -6.88 14.34
C ASP A 200 -19.48 -6.64 15.74
N ASP A 201 -18.16 -6.85 15.92
CA ASP A 201 -17.45 -6.54 17.16
C ASP A 201 -17.37 -5.02 17.38
N LYS A 202 -17.83 -4.56 18.54
CA LYS A 202 -17.92 -3.13 18.91
C LYS A 202 -16.92 -2.72 19.99
N ASP A 203 -15.85 -3.50 20.17
CA ASP A 203 -14.81 -3.15 21.13
C ASP A 203 -14.03 -1.89 20.69
N GLU A 204 -14.38 -0.76 21.29
CA GLU A 204 -13.72 0.53 21.06
C GLU A 204 -12.27 0.57 21.53
N THR A 205 -11.75 -0.46 22.20
CA THR A 205 -10.33 -0.58 22.57
C THR A 205 -9.51 -1.31 21.50
N ASN A 206 -10.14 -2.13 20.66
CA ASN A 206 -9.50 -2.95 19.64
C ASN A 206 -8.94 -2.11 18.46
N SER A 207 -7.66 -2.28 18.14
CA SER A 207 -6.98 -1.52 17.07
C SER A 207 -7.59 -1.76 15.68
N LEU A 208 -8.09 -2.96 15.42
CA LEU A 208 -8.67 -3.34 14.14
C LEU A 208 -10.07 -2.77 13.96
N TYR A 209 -10.89 -2.77 15.02
CA TYR A 209 -12.18 -2.08 15.04
C TYR A 209 -11.99 -0.58 14.79
N LYS A 210 -11.07 0.07 15.51
CA LYS A 210 -10.71 1.48 15.26
C LYS A 210 -10.28 1.71 13.82
N PHE A 211 -9.45 0.81 13.28
CA PHE A 211 -9.00 0.91 11.89
C PHE A 211 -10.19 0.91 10.93
N LEU A 212 -11.11 -0.06 11.05
CA LEU A 212 -12.29 -0.16 10.20
C LEU A 212 -13.30 0.98 10.40
N LYS A 213 -13.40 1.53 11.62
CA LYS A 213 -14.30 2.63 11.97
C LYS A 213 -13.81 3.98 11.44
N PHE A 214 -12.50 4.23 11.45
CA PHE A 214 -11.93 5.55 11.16
C PHE A 214 -11.19 5.67 9.81
N ASN A 215 -10.82 4.55 9.18
CA ASN A 215 -10.24 4.60 7.83
C ASN A 215 -11.32 4.62 6.76
N THR A 216 -10.94 5.15 5.60
CA THR A 216 -11.79 5.24 4.41
C THR A 216 -11.07 4.61 3.23
N PHE A 217 -11.80 4.37 2.14
CA PHE A 217 -11.19 3.97 0.86
C PHE A 217 -10.01 4.88 0.49
N ASN A 218 -10.16 6.20 0.70
CA ASN A 218 -9.11 7.16 0.36
C ASN A 218 -7.89 7.07 1.30
N SER A 219 -8.08 6.85 2.60
CA SER A 219 -6.93 6.70 3.50
C SER A 219 -6.12 5.46 3.15
N VAL A 220 -6.77 4.34 2.83
CA VAL A 220 -6.08 3.11 2.37
C VAL A 220 -5.35 3.31 1.04
N ARG A 221 -5.92 4.05 0.08
CA ARG A 221 -5.21 4.43 -1.16
C ARG A 221 -3.94 5.22 -0.86
N ILE A 222 -4.01 6.20 0.04
CA ILE A 222 -2.86 7.03 0.43
C ILE A 222 -1.77 6.15 1.05
N LEU A 223 -2.14 5.23 1.95
CA LEU A 223 -1.21 4.27 2.54
C LEU A 223 -0.50 3.47 1.46
N LEU A 224 -1.25 2.84 0.56
CA LEU A 224 -0.68 2.02 -0.50
C LEU A 224 0.22 2.81 -1.45
N LYS A 225 -0.18 4.02 -1.84
CA LYS A 225 0.64 4.92 -2.67
C LYS A 225 1.95 5.29 -2.01
N LYS A 226 1.96 5.58 -0.70
CA LYS A 226 3.20 5.87 0.05
C LYS A 226 4.18 4.69 -0.03
N LEU A 227 3.70 3.46 0.22
CA LEU A 227 4.51 2.26 0.13
C LEU A 227 5.09 2.06 -1.28
N VAL A 228 4.23 2.12 -2.30
CA VAL A 228 4.62 1.93 -3.70
C VAL A 228 5.66 2.95 -4.13
N ASN A 229 5.48 4.23 -3.77
CA ASN A 229 6.39 5.29 -4.16
C ASN A 229 7.79 5.10 -3.57
N ILE A 230 7.90 4.69 -2.30
CA ILE A 230 9.19 4.40 -1.68
C ILE A 230 9.84 3.20 -2.36
N VAL A 231 9.09 2.11 -2.57
CA VAL A 231 9.65 0.94 -3.26
C VAL A 231 10.11 1.29 -4.68
N LYS A 232 9.33 2.08 -5.41
CA LYS A 232 9.70 2.59 -6.74
C LYS A 232 11.03 3.34 -6.68
N GLN A 233 11.14 4.32 -5.77
CA GLN A 233 12.36 5.11 -5.59
C GLN A 233 13.56 4.21 -5.29
N GLU A 234 13.42 3.27 -4.36
CA GLU A 234 14.51 2.38 -3.98
C GLU A 234 14.92 1.42 -5.10
N VAL A 235 13.96 0.87 -5.86
CA VAL A 235 14.24 0.00 -7.02
C VAL A 235 14.93 0.78 -8.13
N GLU A 236 14.51 2.01 -8.40
CA GLU A 236 15.14 2.89 -9.38
C GLU A 236 16.55 3.31 -8.93
N ASN A 237 16.74 3.66 -7.66
CA ASN A 237 18.03 3.97 -7.07
C ASN A 237 19.01 2.78 -7.15
N ASN A 238 18.53 1.56 -6.87
CA ASN A 238 19.31 0.33 -6.99
C ASN A 238 19.62 -0.04 -8.45
N ALA A 239 18.84 0.46 -9.41
CA ALA A 239 19.12 0.24 -10.83
C ALA A 239 20.23 1.15 -11.37
N GLN A 240 20.44 2.32 -10.76
CA GLN A 240 21.45 3.29 -11.17
C GLN A 240 22.87 2.81 -10.80
N ILE A 241 23.80 3.00 -11.72
CA ILE A 241 25.22 2.80 -11.47
C ILE A 241 25.77 4.13 -10.95
N LYS A 242 26.32 4.11 -9.73
CA LYS A 242 27.02 5.24 -9.12
C LYS A 242 28.52 5.01 -9.21
N ALA A 243 29.24 6.02 -9.70
CA ALA A 243 30.68 6.04 -9.66
C ALA A 243 31.14 6.73 -8.37
N THR A 244 31.94 6.04 -7.55
CA THR A 244 32.48 6.59 -6.30
C THR A 244 33.96 6.27 -6.20
N THR A 245 34.77 7.23 -5.75
CA THR A 245 36.18 7.02 -5.46
C THR A 245 36.36 6.24 -4.15
N ALA A 246 37.16 5.18 -4.19
CA ALA A 246 37.51 4.37 -3.03
C ALA A 246 39.02 4.32 -2.84
N GLU A 247 39.46 4.04 -1.62
CA GLU A 247 40.86 3.85 -1.26
C GLU A 247 41.11 2.39 -0.90
N ILE A 248 42.18 1.79 -1.43
CA ILE A 248 42.60 0.43 -1.07
C ILE A 248 43.18 0.47 0.34
N THR A 249 42.48 -0.15 1.30
CA THR A 249 42.94 -0.19 2.71
C THR A 249 43.80 -1.39 3.02
N ASN A 250 43.60 -2.52 2.32
CA ASN A 250 44.40 -3.72 2.56
C ASN A 250 44.41 -4.61 1.31
N LEU A 251 45.59 -5.16 0.98
CA LEU A 251 45.81 -6.03 -0.16
C LEU A 251 46.37 -7.37 0.32
N LEU A 252 45.60 -8.44 0.17
CA LEU A 252 45.99 -9.82 0.49
C LEU A 252 46.10 -10.64 -0.81
N PRO A 253 46.80 -11.79 -0.81
CA PRO A 253 46.97 -12.61 -2.00
C PRO A 253 45.67 -13.03 -2.70
N SER A 254 44.59 -13.19 -1.94
CA SER A 254 43.27 -13.65 -2.43
C SER A 254 42.12 -12.70 -2.13
N ALA A 255 42.39 -11.51 -1.58
CA ALA A 255 41.36 -10.55 -1.17
C ALA A 255 41.90 -9.13 -1.19
N CYS A 256 41.03 -8.16 -1.50
CA CYS A 256 41.33 -6.74 -1.39
C CYS A 256 40.21 -6.08 -0.61
N PHE A 257 40.55 -5.20 0.32
CA PHE A 257 39.62 -4.39 1.08
C PHE A 257 39.75 -2.93 0.68
N ILE A 258 38.62 -2.30 0.44
CA ILE A 258 38.49 -0.93 -0.05
C ILE A 258 37.58 -0.13 0.88
N LYS A 259 37.87 1.16 1.01
CA LYS A 259 37.09 2.11 1.79
C LYS A 259 36.45 3.17 0.89
N TYR A 260 35.14 3.31 0.98
CA TYR A 260 34.34 4.31 0.26
C TYR A 260 33.14 4.71 1.12
N ASP A 261 32.68 5.96 1.02
CA ASP A 261 31.51 6.49 1.75
C ASP A 261 31.48 6.12 3.25
N ASN A 262 32.64 6.21 3.91
CA ASN A 262 32.87 5.82 5.31
C ASN A 262 32.61 4.34 5.66
N LYS A 263 32.49 3.47 4.67
CA LYS A 263 32.36 2.01 4.82
C LYS A 263 33.62 1.32 4.30
N THR A 264 33.89 0.14 4.84
CA THR A 264 34.93 -0.77 4.32
C THR A 264 34.24 -2.02 3.81
N ALA A 265 34.57 -2.43 2.58
CA ALA A 265 34.05 -3.65 1.98
C ALA A 265 35.17 -4.43 1.30
N GLN A 266 34.96 -5.75 1.17
CA GLN A 266 35.83 -6.59 0.36
C GLN A 266 35.46 -6.42 -1.12
N LEU A 267 36.47 -6.24 -1.97
CA LEU A 267 36.29 -6.23 -3.41
C LEU A 267 35.91 -7.64 -3.90
N PRO A 268 34.89 -7.78 -4.75
CA PRO A 268 34.53 -9.07 -5.35
C PRO A 268 35.73 -9.76 -6.00
N THR A 269 35.90 -11.06 -5.77
CA THR A 269 37.06 -11.84 -6.23
C THR A 269 37.28 -11.74 -7.74
N LYS A 270 36.19 -11.62 -8.51
CA LYS A 270 36.20 -11.46 -9.97
C LYS A 270 36.85 -10.15 -10.43
N LEU A 271 36.85 -9.11 -9.59
CA LEU A 271 37.38 -7.78 -9.89
C LEU A 271 38.85 -7.61 -9.43
N LEU A 272 39.38 -8.54 -8.63
CA LEU A 272 40.77 -8.49 -8.16
C LEU A 272 41.79 -8.43 -9.30
N CYS A 273 41.46 -8.99 -10.47
CA CYS A 273 42.33 -8.95 -11.64
C CYS A 273 42.60 -7.53 -12.15
N LYS A 274 41.63 -6.61 -11.99
CA LYS A 274 41.72 -5.22 -12.47
C LYS A 274 42.63 -4.34 -11.61
N ILE A 275 42.85 -4.73 -10.35
CA ILE A 275 43.66 -3.96 -9.38
C ILE A 275 45.01 -4.60 -9.08
N ARG A 276 45.47 -5.56 -9.88
CA ARG A 276 46.75 -6.28 -9.65
C ARG A 276 47.98 -5.38 -9.57
N ASN A 277 47.94 -4.22 -10.22
CA ASN A 277 49.06 -3.28 -10.28
C ASN A 277 48.92 -2.13 -9.28
N LYS A 278 47.96 -2.23 -8.34
CA LYS A 278 47.68 -1.20 -7.34
C LYS A 278 48.23 -1.59 -5.98
N CYS A 279 48.52 -0.59 -5.16
CA CYS A 279 49.05 -0.73 -3.82
C CYS A 279 48.05 -0.24 -2.76
N THR A 280 48.29 -0.62 -1.50
CA THR A 280 47.58 -0.02 -0.36
C THR A 280 47.76 1.50 -0.35
N GLY A 281 46.66 2.24 -0.18
CA GLY A 281 46.60 3.70 -0.26
C GLY A 281 46.20 4.24 -1.63
N ASP A 282 46.21 3.41 -2.68
CA ASP A 282 45.79 3.86 -4.01
C ASP A 282 44.30 4.15 -4.06
N LYS A 283 43.94 5.20 -4.81
CA LYS A 283 42.56 5.52 -5.13
C LYS A 283 42.14 4.80 -6.41
N VAL A 284 40.96 4.20 -6.36
CA VAL A 284 40.31 3.50 -7.46
C VAL A 284 38.89 4.04 -7.64
N LEU A 285 38.38 4.00 -8.86
CA LEU A 285 37.01 4.36 -9.16
C LEU A 285 36.14 3.11 -9.11
N LEU A 286 35.12 3.09 -8.24
CA LEU A 286 34.17 1.99 -8.16
C LEU A 286 32.92 2.34 -8.95
N SER A 287 32.45 1.38 -9.74
CA SER A 287 31.08 1.37 -10.22
C SER A 287 30.23 0.52 -9.27
N ILE A 288 29.26 1.14 -8.63
CA ILE A 288 28.38 0.51 -7.63
C ILE A 288 26.95 0.53 -8.16
N LYS A 289 26.27 -0.61 -8.09
CA LYS A 289 24.85 -0.73 -8.42
C LYS A 289 24.09 -1.20 -7.17
N GLY A 290 23.26 -0.33 -6.62
CA GLY A 290 22.67 -0.54 -5.29
C GLY A 290 23.75 -0.61 -4.22
N ASN A 291 23.89 -1.77 -3.55
CA ASN A 291 24.94 -2.04 -2.57
C ASN A 291 26.08 -2.92 -3.09
N THR A 292 26.08 -3.27 -4.38
CA THR A 292 27.04 -4.21 -4.96
C THR A 292 28.06 -3.48 -5.82
N ILE A 293 29.34 -3.74 -5.59
CA ILE A 293 30.44 -3.28 -6.46
C ILE A 293 30.39 -4.13 -7.73
N ILE A 294 30.10 -3.49 -8.86
CA ILE A 294 30.00 -4.16 -10.16
C ILE A 294 31.27 -3.99 -10.99
N ASP A 295 32.03 -2.92 -10.75
CA ASP A 295 33.32 -2.71 -11.42
C ASP A 295 34.30 -1.86 -10.61
N VAL A 296 35.57 -1.90 -11.00
CA VAL A 296 36.67 -1.09 -10.46
C VAL A 296 37.66 -0.68 -11.56
N GLU A 297 38.11 0.58 -11.53
CA GLU A 297 39.10 1.18 -12.43
C GLU A 297 40.24 1.88 -11.67
#